data_AF-A0A455UG29-F1
#
_entry.id   AF-A0A455UG29-F1
#
_cell.length_a   1.000
_cell.length_b   1.000
_cell.length_c   1.000
_cell.angle_alpha   90.00
_cell.angle_beta   90.00
_cell.angle_gamma   90.00
#
_symmetry.space_group_name_H-M   'P 1'
#
loop_
_entity.id
_entity.type
_entity.pdbx_description
1 polymer ?
#
loop_
_entity_poly.entity_id
_entity_poly.type
_entity_poly.pdbx_seq_one_letter_code
_entity_poly.pdbx_strand_id
1 'polypeptide(L)'
;MLNRDDDASLERVINVPTRGIGTRTVEIVRLRAREQGIQLWQALHDAINDGTLKGRAANAVQTFANLIEQLDNDASGMALHEIIDHVTVHTGLIEHHKSERGEKGQARVENLEELVTAARAFTQGDVFEAPEAGKAWRRWKHSSRKRRLMQVTTKPKSLKTVSS
;
A
#
# COMPACT_ATOMS: atom_id res chain seq x y z
N MET A 1 -0.23 13.30 -9.07
CA MET A 1 -0.54 12.33 -8.00
C MET A 1 -1.95 12.65 -7.51
N LEU A 2 -2.89 11.72 -7.63
CA LEU A 2 -4.32 12.03 -7.69
C LEU A 2 -4.96 12.51 -6.37
N ASN A 3 -4.32 12.32 -5.21
CA ASN A 3 -4.83 12.84 -3.93
C ASN A 3 -3.72 12.88 -2.85
N ARG A 4 -3.26 14.08 -2.48
CA ARG A 4 -2.31 14.27 -1.36
C ARG A 4 -3.00 14.34 0.00
N ASP A 5 -4.33 14.37 0.01
CA ASP A 5 -5.17 14.48 1.22
C ASP A 5 -5.60 13.11 1.76
N ASP A 6 -5.10 12.01 1.17
CA ASP A 6 -5.33 10.65 1.66
C ASP A 6 -4.30 10.27 2.72
N ASP A 7 -4.58 10.69 3.95
CA ASP A 7 -3.77 10.39 5.13
C ASP A 7 -3.55 8.87 5.30
N ALA A 8 -4.57 8.05 5.03
CA ALA A 8 -4.47 6.59 5.19
C ALA A 8 -3.54 5.95 4.15
N SER A 9 -3.49 6.50 2.93
CA SER A 9 -2.48 6.11 1.94
C SER A 9 -1.08 6.55 2.34
N LEU A 10 -0.92 7.79 2.82
CA LEU A 10 0.38 8.32 3.24
C LEU A 10 0.98 7.45 4.36
N GLU A 11 0.20 7.13 5.38
CA GLU A 11 0.63 6.32 6.52
C GLU A 11 1.07 4.90 6.13
N ARG A 12 0.44 4.31 5.10
CA ARG A 12 0.80 2.97 4.63
C ARG A 12 2.16 2.95 3.94
N VAL A 13 2.54 4.03 3.26
CA VAL A 13 3.71 4.05 2.39
C VAL A 13 4.90 4.79 2.98
N ILE A 14 4.68 5.69 3.96
CA ILE A 14 5.71 6.61 4.47
C ILE A 14 7.00 5.90 4.90
N ASN A 15 6.89 4.71 5.48
CA ASN A 15 8.05 3.93 5.94
C ASN A 15 8.14 2.53 5.28
N VAL A 16 7.59 2.38 4.07
CA VAL A 16 7.75 1.17 3.24
C VAL A 16 8.34 1.56 1.87
N PRO A 17 9.58 1.13 1.53
CA PRO A 17 10.57 0.47 2.39
C PRO A 17 11.01 1.31 3.60
N THR A 18 11.76 0.73 4.53
CA THR A 18 12.22 1.43 5.75
C THR A 18 13.04 2.68 5.40
N ARG A 19 12.56 3.86 5.81
CA ARG A 19 13.18 5.18 5.56
C ARG A 19 13.74 5.85 6.81
N GLY A 20 13.75 5.14 7.94
CA GLY A 20 14.17 5.71 9.23
C GLY A 20 13.12 6.64 9.86
N ILE A 21 11.89 6.62 9.36
CA ILE A 21 10.75 7.35 9.92
C ILE A 21 10.12 6.45 10.98
N GLY A 22 10.48 6.69 12.25
CA GLY A 22 9.98 5.88 13.37
C GLY A 22 8.55 6.23 13.78
N THR A 23 7.88 5.31 14.49
CA THR A 23 6.49 5.48 14.98
C THR A 23 6.29 6.81 15.70
N ARG A 24 7.22 7.22 16.58
CA ARG A 24 7.12 8.50 17.29
C ARG A 24 7.12 9.72 16.36
N THR A 25 7.84 9.65 15.23
CA THR A 25 7.83 10.73 14.24
C THR A 25 6.45 10.85 13.60
N VAL A 26 5.86 9.71 13.22
CA VAL A 26 4.51 9.66 12.65
C VAL A 26 3.46 10.17 13.65
N GLU A 27 3.55 9.79 14.94
CA GLU A 27 2.64 10.28 15.98
C GLU A 27 2.72 11.80 16.18
N ILE A 28 3.92 12.39 16.12
CA ILE A 28 4.10 13.84 16.21
C ILE A 28 3.36 14.54 15.05
N VAL A 29 3.53 14.03 13.83
CA VAL A 29 2.87 14.60 12.64
C VAL A 29 1.35 14.42 12.71
N ARG A 30 0.88 13.26 13.16
CA ARG A 30 -0.55 12.98 13.41
C ARG A 30 -1.17 13.94 14.43
N LEU A 31 -0.49 14.14 15.56
CA LEU A 31 -0.97 15.04 16.61
C LEU A 31 -1.11 16.45 16.05
N ARG A 32 -0.10 16.93 15.32
CA ARG A 32 -0.13 18.24 14.69
C ARG A 32 -1.27 18.38 13.69
N ALA A 33 -1.46 17.41 12.80
CA ALA A 33 -2.55 17.39 11.84
C ALA A 33 -3.92 17.56 12.52
N ARG A 34 -4.12 16.86 13.66
CA ARG A 34 -5.35 16.96 14.47
C ARG A 34 -5.49 18.30 15.17
N GLU A 35 -4.43 18.81 15.80
CA GLU A 35 -4.46 20.08 16.54
C GLU A 35 -4.74 21.28 15.63
N GLN A 36 -4.24 21.25 14.40
CA GLN A 36 -4.36 22.33 13.44
C GLN A 36 -5.53 22.14 12.45
N GLY A 37 -6.15 20.95 12.42
CA GLY A 37 -7.24 20.63 11.49
C GLY A 37 -6.78 20.59 10.03
N ILE A 38 -5.54 20.14 9.79
CA ILE A 38 -4.90 20.07 8.46
C ILE A 38 -4.62 18.62 8.07
N GLN A 39 -4.35 18.39 6.79
CA GLN A 39 -4.01 17.05 6.27
C GLN A 39 -2.61 16.62 6.77
N LEU A 40 -2.38 15.31 6.85
CA LEU A 40 -1.11 14.75 7.29
C LEU A 40 0.05 15.16 6.39
N TRP A 41 -0.22 15.33 5.08
CA TRP A 41 0.74 15.88 4.12
C TRP A 41 1.18 17.30 4.48
N GLN A 42 0.27 18.20 4.81
CA GLN A 42 0.66 19.55 5.23
C GLN A 42 1.39 19.52 6.58
N ALA A 43 0.90 18.73 7.52
CA ALA A 43 1.48 18.63 8.86
C ALA A 43 2.94 18.16 8.87
N LEU A 44 3.36 17.30 7.93
CA LEU A 44 4.74 16.85 7.86
C LEU A 44 5.69 18.00 7.46
N HIS A 45 5.28 18.84 6.51
CA HIS A 45 6.06 20.00 6.07
C HIS A 45 6.12 21.04 7.19
N ASP A 46 4.99 21.33 7.83
CA ASP A 46 4.94 22.29 8.92
C ASP A 46 5.80 21.85 10.11
N ALA A 47 5.79 20.56 10.44
CA ALA A 47 6.61 20.01 11.52
C ALA A 47 8.12 20.07 11.24
N ILE A 48 8.53 20.09 9.96
CA ILE A 48 9.93 20.35 9.57
C ILE A 48 10.23 21.85 9.69
N ASN A 49 9.36 22.68 9.09
CA ASN A 49 9.57 24.12 8.96
C ASN A 49 9.64 24.87 10.29
N ASP A 50 8.81 24.48 11.27
CA ASP A 50 8.80 25.10 12.59
C ASP A 50 9.78 24.45 13.59
N GLY A 51 10.49 23.41 13.16
CA GLY A 51 11.46 22.69 13.96
C GLY A 51 10.86 21.74 15.00
N THR A 52 9.59 21.36 14.90
CA THR A 52 9.00 20.30 15.74
C THR A 52 9.73 18.97 15.54
N LEU A 53 10.02 18.63 14.28
CA LEU A 53 10.93 17.56 13.90
C LEU A 53 12.34 18.14 13.74
N LYS A 54 13.35 17.44 14.28
CA LYS A 54 14.76 17.83 14.19
C LYS A 54 15.67 16.66 13.85
N GLY A 55 16.86 16.99 13.35
CA GLY A 55 17.94 16.02 13.10
C GLY A 55 17.50 14.88 12.18
N ARG A 56 17.75 13.64 12.61
CA ARG A 56 17.49 12.44 11.79
C ARG A 56 16.02 12.29 11.40
N ALA A 57 15.07 12.65 12.26
CA ALA A 57 13.64 12.54 11.97
C ALA A 57 13.22 13.53 10.88
N ALA A 58 13.63 14.79 11.00
CA ALA A 58 13.35 15.81 9.97
C ALA A 58 13.95 15.43 8.62
N ASN A 59 15.22 14.99 8.60
CA ASN A 59 15.88 14.57 7.37
C ASN A 59 15.17 13.39 6.70
N ALA A 60 14.75 12.39 7.47
CA ALA A 60 14.05 11.22 6.93
C ALA A 60 12.69 11.61 6.31
N VAL A 61 11.91 12.46 7.00
CA VAL A 61 10.63 12.94 6.49
C VAL A 61 10.81 13.84 5.26
N GLN A 62 11.82 14.73 5.25
CA GLN A 62 12.12 15.58 4.11
C GLN A 62 12.53 14.75 2.88
N THR A 63 13.39 13.75 3.04
CA THR A 63 13.78 12.85 1.94
C THR A 63 12.57 12.11 1.37
N PHE A 64 11.66 11.65 2.24
CA PHE A 64 10.42 11.04 1.78
C PHE A 64 9.53 12.04 1.03
N ALA A 65 9.35 13.26 1.54
CA ALA A 65 8.57 14.30 0.87
C ALA A 65 9.12 14.61 -0.54
N ASN A 66 10.44 14.79 -0.64
CA ASN A 66 11.14 15.03 -1.90
C ASN A 66 10.96 13.87 -2.89
N LEU A 67 11.00 12.61 -2.42
CA LEU A 67 10.74 11.45 -3.27
C LEU A 67 9.33 11.49 -3.87
N ILE A 68 8.32 11.81 -3.06
CA ILE A 68 6.93 11.89 -3.54
C ILE A 68 6.75 13.06 -4.52
N GLU A 69 7.38 14.20 -4.28
CA GLU A 69 7.39 15.32 -5.22
C GLU A 69 8.08 14.98 -6.53
N GLN A 70 9.24 14.31 -6.47
CA GLN A 70 9.96 13.84 -7.65
C GLN A 70 9.12 12.86 -8.48
N LEU A 71 8.55 11.83 -7.84
CA LEU A 71 7.69 10.84 -8.51
C LEU A 71 6.48 11.50 -9.18
N ASP A 72 5.92 12.54 -8.57
CA ASP A 72 4.79 13.28 -9.14
C ASP A 72 5.19 14.09 -10.37
N ASN A 73 6.34 14.76 -10.30
CA ASN A 73 6.88 15.54 -11.42
C ASN A 73 7.26 14.64 -12.59
N ASP A 74 7.95 13.53 -12.30
CA ASP A 74 8.43 12.57 -13.31
C ASP A 74 7.27 11.86 -14.01
N ALA A 75 6.17 11.58 -13.29
CA ALA A 75 4.99 10.93 -13.87
C ALA A 75 4.29 11.74 -14.96
N SER A 76 4.57 13.04 -15.08
CA SER A 76 3.96 13.89 -16.11
C SER A 76 4.38 13.45 -17.51
N GLY A 77 3.41 13.03 -18.32
CA GLY A 77 3.65 12.58 -19.70
C GLY A 77 4.08 11.12 -19.85
N MET A 78 4.24 10.38 -18.76
CA MET A 78 4.49 8.93 -18.79
C MET A 78 3.19 8.14 -19.03
N ALA A 79 3.28 7.01 -19.74
CA ALA A 79 2.20 6.04 -19.81
C ALA A 79 2.03 5.30 -18.46
N LEU A 80 0.85 4.73 -18.21
CA LEU A 80 0.53 4.09 -16.92
C LEU A 80 1.56 3.04 -16.49
N HIS A 81 1.98 2.17 -17.40
CA HIS A 81 2.96 1.12 -17.09
C HIS A 81 4.34 1.69 -16.77
N GLU A 82 4.72 2.80 -17.40
CA GLU A 82 5.97 3.52 -17.12
C GLU A 82 5.90 4.19 -15.74
N ILE A 83 4.75 4.76 -15.37
CA ILE A 83 4.53 5.31 -14.02
C ILE A 83 4.71 4.22 -12.96
N ILE A 84 4.09 3.05 -13.15
CA ILE A 84 4.17 1.96 -12.18
C ILE A 84 5.61 1.47 -12.05
N ASP A 85 6.30 1.24 -13.17
CA ASP A 85 7.70 0.82 -13.18
C ASP A 85 8.63 1.86 -12.53
N HIS A 86 8.42 3.14 -12.87
CA HIS A 86 9.17 4.25 -12.29
C HIS A 86 8.99 4.31 -10.77
N VAL A 87 7.76 4.20 -10.26
CA VAL A 87 7.46 4.21 -8.82
C VAL A 87 8.05 3.00 -8.10
N THR A 88 7.89 1.79 -8.63
CA THR A 88 8.38 0.57 -7.95
C THR A 88 9.91 0.56 -7.83
N VAL A 89 10.62 1.10 -8.83
CA VAL A 89 12.08 1.24 -8.82
C VAL A 89 12.53 2.39 -7.91
N HIS A 90 12.04 3.62 -8.11
CA HIS A 90 12.56 4.80 -7.41
C HIS A 90 12.19 4.83 -5.92
N THR A 91 11.11 4.17 -5.52
CA THR A 91 10.79 3.98 -4.10
C THR A 91 11.65 2.91 -3.42
N GLY A 92 12.42 2.13 -4.19
CA GLY A 92 13.21 0.99 -3.72
C GLY A 92 12.37 -0.24 -3.36
N LEU A 93 11.12 -0.31 -3.83
CA LEU A 93 10.18 -1.37 -3.46
C LEU A 93 10.60 -2.73 -4.02
N ILE A 94 11.16 -2.74 -5.24
CA ILE A 94 11.72 -3.95 -5.85
C ILE A 94 12.88 -4.50 -5.00
N GLU A 95 13.86 -3.66 -4.69
CA GLU A 95 15.02 -4.04 -3.87
C GLU A 95 14.61 -4.47 -2.47
N HIS A 96 13.61 -3.81 -1.88
CA HIS A 96 13.05 -4.19 -0.60
C HIS A 96 12.52 -5.63 -0.62
N HIS A 97 11.71 -6.00 -1.62
CA HIS A 97 11.19 -7.36 -1.73
C HIS A 97 12.25 -8.39 -2.12
N LYS A 98 13.23 -8.02 -2.96
CA LYS A 98 14.40 -8.87 -3.27
C LYS A 98 15.23 -9.20 -2.03
N SER A 99 15.30 -8.28 -1.06
CA SER A 99 16.04 -8.50 0.19
C SER A 99 15.33 -9.43 1.18
N GLU A 100 14.04 -9.71 0.97
CA GLU A 100 13.29 -10.62 1.84
C GLU A 100 13.65 -12.08 1.54
N ARG A 101 13.95 -12.84 2.59
CA ARG A 101 14.36 -14.24 2.44
C ARG A 101 13.21 -15.14 2.03
N GLY A 102 13.50 -16.07 1.11
CA GLY A 102 12.60 -17.16 0.71
C GLY A 102 11.64 -16.80 -0.42
N GLU A 103 10.81 -17.78 -0.81
CA GLU A 103 9.91 -17.71 -1.97
C GLU A 103 8.91 -16.54 -1.91
N LYS A 104 8.58 -16.07 -0.71
CA LYS A 104 7.65 -14.95 -0.53
C LYS A 104 8.19 -13.62 -1.09
N GLY A 105 9.50 -13.36 -0.96
CA GLY A 105 10.15 -12.18 -1.53
C GLY A 105 10.06 -12.19 -3.05
N GLN A 106 10.49 -13.31 -3.63
CA GLN A 106 10.44 -13.57 -5.06
C GLN A 106 9.03 -13.42 -5.63
N ALA A 107 8.02 -14.05 -5.01
CA ALA A 107 6.64 -13.94 -5.45
C ALA A 107 6.09 -12.50 -5.41
N ARG A 108 6.57 -11.63 -4.52
CA ARG A 108 6.16 -10.21 -4.51
C ARG A 108 6.80 -9.42 -5.63
N VAL A 109 8.05 -9.72 -5.97
CA VAL A 109 8.71 -9.11 -7.14
C VAL A 109 7.99 -9.52 -8.41
N GLU A 110 7.69 -10.80 -8.58
CA GLU A 110 6.92 -11.32 -9.71
C GLU A 110 5.54 -10.66 -9.82
N ASN A 111 4.80 -10.52 -8.71
CA ASN A 111 3.53 -9.81 -8.70
C ASN A 111 3.64 -8.34 -9.14
N LEU A 112 4.76 -7.66 -8.84
CA LEU A 112 5.01 -6.29 -9.28
C LEU A 112 5.34 -6.21 -10.78
N GLU A 113 6.11 -7.16 -11.31
CA GLU A 113 6.41 -7.28 -12.74
C GLU A 113 5.15 -7.61 -13.56
N GLU A 114 4.29 -8.49 -13.03
CA GLU A 114 2.97 -8.77 -13.60
C GLU A 114 2.08 -7.53 -13.62
N LEU A 115 2.12 -6.69 -12.57
CA LEU A 115 1.35 -5.45 -12.52
C LEU A 115 1.77 -4.47 -13.63
N VAL A 116 3.07 -4.32 -13.90
CA VAL A 116 3.58 -3.49 -15.01
C VAL A 116 3.08 -4.03 -16.36
N THR A 117 3.14 -5.35 -16.54
CA THR A 117 2.67 -6.03 -17.75
C THR A 117 1.16 -5.84 -17.95
N ALA A 118 0.36 -5.98 -16.89
CA ALA A 118 -1.07 -5.77 -16.91
C ALA A 118 -1.44 -4.32 -17.26
N ALA A 119 -0.70 -3.36 -16.71
CA ALA A 119 -0.89 -1.94 -17.03
C ALA A 119 -0.57 -1.62 -18.51
N ARG A 120 0.45 -2.28 -19.08
CA ARG A 120 0.78 -2.12 -20.51
C ARG A 120 -0.35 -2.65 -21.39
N ALA A 121 -0.87 -3.84 -21.10
CA ALA A 121 -2.02 -4.41 -21.81
C ALA A 121 -3.27 -3.52 -21.70
N PHE A 122 -3.55 -2.98 -20.51
CA PHE A 122 -4.67 -2.05 -20.28
C PHE A 122 -4.59 -0.82 -21.19
N THR A 123 -3.40 -0.23 -21.35
CA THR A 123 -3.21 0.93 -22.24
C THR A 123 -3.34 0.61 -23.73
N GLN A 124 -3.10 -0.65 -24.13
CA GLN A 124 -3.18 -1.08 -25.53
C GLN A 124 -4.60 -1.56 -25.93
N GLY A 125 -5.52 -1.66 -24.98
CA GLY A 125 -6.86 -2.20 -25.20
C GLY A 125 -6.90 -3.72 -25.32
N ASP A 126 -5.80 -4.40 -24.97
CA ASP A 126 -5.71 -5.84 -25.03
C ASP A 126 -6.51 -6.48 -23.87
N VAL A 127 -7.20 -7.57 -24.17
CA VAL A 127 -7.92 -8.35 -23.15
C VAL A 127 -6.88 -9.04 -22.28
N PHE A 128 -6.73 -8.58 -21.04
CA PHE A 128 -5.87 -9.22 -20.05
C PHE A 128 -6.38 -10.64 -19.72
N GLU A 129 -5.76 -11.67 -20.30
CA GLU A 129 -5.93 -13.05 -19.86
C GLU A 129 -5.16 -13.25 -18.56
N ALA A 130 -5.85 -13.10 -17.42
CA ALA A 130 -5.26 -13.35 -16.11
C ALA A 130 -4.63 -14.76 -16.07
N PRO A 131 -3.41 -14.91 -15.50
CA PRO A 131 -2.79 -16.22 -15.36
C PRO A 131 -3.69 -17.18 -14.56
N GLU A 132 -3.54 -18.48 -14.83
CA GLU A 132 -4.37 -19.65 -14.50
C GLU A 132 -4.88 -19.83 -13.04
N ALA A 133 -4.75 -18.85 -12.14
CA ALA A 133 -5.48 -18.82 -10.86
C ALA A 133 -7.01 -18.90 -11.06
N GLY A 134 -7.53 -18.41 -12.20
CA GLY A 134 -8.94 -18.47 -12.55
C GLY A 134 -9.49 -19.88 -12.73
N LYS A 135 -8.71 -20.85 -13.27
CA LYS A 135 -9.17 -22.25 -13.40
C LYS A 135 -9.10 -23.00 -12.08
N ALA A 136 -8.15 -22.66 -11.20
CA ALA A 136 -8.10 -23.20 -9.84
C ALA A 136 -9.28 -22.71 -9.00
N TRP A 137 -9.62 -21.41 -9.08
CA TRP A 137 -10.77 -20.83 -8.38
C TRP A 137 -12.11 -21.36 -8.91
N ARG A 138 -12.27 -21.49 -10.23
CA ARG A 138 -13.44 -22.13 -10.86
C ARG A 138 -13.57 -23.61 -10.46
N ARG A 139 -12.47 -24.38 -10.46
CA ARG A 139 -12.47 -25.77 -9.95
C ARG A 139 -12.80 -25.87 -8.48
N TRP A 140 -12.30 -24.96 -7.64
CA TRP A 140 -12.62 -24.92 -6.21
C TRP A 140 -14.10 -24.56 -5.97
N LYS A 141 -14.66 -23.62 -6.75
CA LYS A 141 -16.08 -23.23 -6.67
C LYS A 141 -17.04 -24.38 -6.95
N HIS A 142 -16.69 -25.28 -7.87
CA HIS A 142 -17.51 -26.43 -8.27
C HIS A 142 -17.12 -27.76 -7.60
N SER A 143 -16.12 -27.75 -6.72
CA SER A 143 -15.69 -28.94 -5.97
C SER A 143 -16.69 -29.31 -4.87
N SER A 144 -17.02 -30.60 -4.78
CA SER A 144 -17.87 -31.18 -3.72
C SER A 144 -17.39 -30.90 -2.29
N ARG A 145 -16.12 -30.49 -2.11
CA ARG A 145 -15.56 -30.05 -0.81
C ARG A 145 -16.25 -28.78 -0.26
N LYS A 146 -16.85 -27.95 -1.11
CA LYS A 146 -17.51 -26.69 -0.70
C LYS A 146 -18.86 -26.92 0.02
N ARG A 147 -19.61 -27.97 -0.36
CA ARG A 147 -20.91 -28.29 0.26
C ARG A 147 -20.81 -28.66 1.74
N ARG A 148 -19.65 -29.16 2.18
CA ARG A 148 -19.43 -29.58 3.57
C ARG A 148 -19.02 -28.43 4.50
N LEU A 149 -18.36 -27.39 3.98
CA LEU A 149 -17.88 -26.26 4.78
C LEU A 149 -18.97 -25.20 5.03
N MET A 150 -19.93 -25.04 4.11
CA MET A 150 -21.01 -24.04 4.24
C MET A 150 -22.19 -24.47 5.14
N GLN A 151 -22.27 -25.73 5.58
CA GLN A 151 -23.36 -26.19 6.46
C GLN A 151 -23.06 -26.10 7.96
N VAL A 152 -21.86 -25.64 8.37
CA VAL A 152 -21.42 -25.71 9.77
C VAL A 152 -21.66 -24.40 10.57
N THR A 153 -22.00 -23.28 9.93
CA THR A 153 -21.98 -21.97 10.62
C THR A 153 -23.33 -21.32 10.93
N THR A 154 -24.47 -22.03 10.79
CA THR A 154 -25.78 -21.47 11.19
C THR A 154 -26.49 -22.36 12.22
N LYS A 155 -26.09 -22.27 13.49
CA LYS A 155 -27.01 -22.50 14.62
C LYS A 155 -27.00 -21.28 15.54
N PRO A 156 -28.13 -20.59 15.75
CA PRO A 156 -28.21 -19.48 16.69
C PRO A 156 -28.14 -20.00 18.14
N LYS A 157 -27.37 -19.33 18.99
CA LYS A 157 -27.42 -19.50 20.46
C LYS A 157 -28.76 -18.97 20.95
N SER A 158 -29.64 -19.84 21.44
CA SER A 158 -30.83 -19.40 22.18
C SER A 158 -30.41 -18.95 23.58
N LEU A 159 -30.85 -17.75 23.97
CA LEU A 159 -30.76 -17.24 25.34
C LEU A 159 -31.64 -18.11 26.24
N LYS A 160 -31.07 -18.65 27.33
CA LYS A 160 -31.86 -19.14 28.45
C LYS A 160 -32.14 -17.96 29.38
N THR A 161 -33.42 -17.63 29.51
CA THR A 161 -34.01 -16.73 30.50
C THR A 161 -33.81 -17.27 31.91
N VAL A 162 -33.48 -16.38 32.83
CA VAL A 162 -33.41 -16.60 34.29
C VAL A 162 -34.78 -16.28 34.90
N SER A 163 -35.40 -17.26 35.56
CA SER A 163 -36.43 -17.15 36.62
C SER A 163 -36.76 -18.59 37.06
N SER A 164 -36.81 -18.98 38.33
CA SER A 164 -36.95 -18.29 39.61
C SER A 164 -36.06 -18.94 40.67
#